data_AF-A0A7X9QAF2-F1
#
_entry.id   AF-A0A7X9QAF2-F1
#
_cell.length_a   1.000
_cell.length_b   1.000
_cell.length_c   1.000
_cell.angle_alpha   90.00
_cell.angle_beta   90.00
_cell.angle_gamma   90.00
#
_symmetry.space_group_name_H-M   'P 1'
#
loop_
_entity.id
_entity.type
_entity.pdbx_description
1 polymer ?
#
loop_
_entity_poly.entity_id
_entity_poly.type
_entity_poly.pdbx_seq_one_letter_code
_entity_poly.pdbx_strand_id
1 'polypeptide(L)'
;MKENDALYNFYIQILHEELKFATGCTEPIAIAFCAAKAKDLLGSMPTEVKIIASGNVIKNAKSVVVPNTGGLRGVLSAAAAGIVVGKPCLELQILNDVSDEQKQEIRDFLNNT
;
A
#
# COMPACT_ATOMS: atom_id res chain seq x y z
N MET A 1 -9.39 35.57 4.34
CA MET A 1 -7.94 35.76 4.16
C MET A 1 -7.64 35.92 2.69
N LYS A 2 -6.71 36.81 2.32
CA LYS A 2 -6.23 36.93 0.93
C LYS A 2 -5.04 35.97 0.76
N GLU A 3 -4.85 35.42 -0.44
CA GLU A 3 -3.77 34.45 -0.74
C GLU A 3 -2.35 34.96 -0.42
N ASN A 4 -2.15 36.28 -0.30
CA ASN A 4 -0.85 36.90 0.03
C ASN A 4 -0.66 37.23 1.52
N ASP A 5 -1.52 36.71 2.41
CA ASP A 5 -1.37 36.89 3.85
C ASP A 5 -0.30 35.93 4.42
N ALA A 6 0.60 36.42 5.27
CA ALA A 6 1.63 35.60 5.91
C ALA A 6 1.02 34.43 6.71
N LEU A 7 -0.15 34.66 7.32
CA LEU A 7 -0.87 33.60 8.04
C LEU A 7 -1.45 32.55 7.08
N TYR A 8 -1.89 32.95 5.89
CA TYR A 8 -2.38 32.03 4.86
C TYR A 8 -1.25 31.11 4.38
N ASN A 9 -0.09 31.69 4.03
CA ASN A 9 1.06 30.93 3.58
C ASN A 9 1.60 29.98 4.66
N PHE A 10 1.56 30.39 5.94
CA PHE A 10 1.92 29.53 7.05
C PHE A 10 1.02 28.29 7.16
N TYR A 11 -0.30 28.45 7.02
CA TYR A 11 -1.21 27.30 7.02
C TYR A 11 -1.01 26.39 5.80
N ILE A 12 -0.80 26.95 4.61
CA ILE A 12 -0.49 26.15 3.42
C ILE A 12 0.80 25.34 3.63
N GLN A 13 1.82 25.93 4.24
CA GLN A 13 3.05 25.22 4.58
C GLN A 13 2.79 24.05 5.53
N ILE A 14 2.04 24.25 6.61
CA ILE A 14 1.65 23.17 7.53
C ILE A 14 0.92 22.05 6.77
N LEU A 15 0.01 22.39 5.87
CA LEU A 15 -0.71 21.39 5.07
C LEU A 15 0.25 20.60 4.17
N HIS A 16 1.25 21.23 3.55
CA HIS A 16 2.26 20.51 2.76
C HIS A 16 3.15 19.60 3.62
N GLU A 17 3.43 20.01 4.86
CA GLU A 17 4.24 19.22 5.80
C GLU A 17 3.46 18.00 6.31
N GLU A 18 2.19 18.19 6.68
CA GLU A 18 1.35 17.19 7.36
C GLU A 18 0.54 16.30 6.41
N LEU A 19 0.11 16.79 5.24
CA LEU A 19 -0.65 16.00 4.27
C LEU A 19 0.29 15.13 3.45
N LYS A 20 0.46 13.88 3.89
CA LYS A 20 1.15 12.85 3.10
C LYS A 20 0.18 12.20 2.12
N PHE A 21 0.60 12.08 0.86
CA PHE A 21 -0.16 11.35 -0.15
C PHE A 21 -0.14 9.84 0.14
N ALA A 22 -1.31 9.21 0.02
CA ALA A 22 -1.48 7.78 0.19
C ALA A 22 -2.38 7.22 -0.92
N THR A 23 -2.13 5.98 -1.35
CA THR A 23 -2.93 5.30 -2.35
C THR A 23 -4.10 4.56 -1.70
N GLY A 24 -5.31 5.14 -1.68
CA GLY A 24 -6.48 4.44 -1.13
C GLY A 24 -6.48 4.34 0.40
N CYS A 25 -7.09 3.28 0.95
CA CYS A 25 -7.23 3.11 2.41
C CYS A 25 -5.88 2.75 3.07
N THR A 26 -5.62 3.30 4.25
CA THR A 26 -4.32 3.18 4.94
C THR A 26 -4.00 1.75 5.35
N GLU A 27 -4.98 0.95 5.79
CA GLU A 27 -4.76 -0.41 6.27
C GLU A 27 -4.29 -1.40 5.21
N PRO A 28 -4.95 -1.54 4.04
CA PRO A 28 -4.42 -2.42 2.98
C PRO A 28 -3.04 -1.95 2.49
N ILE A 29 -2.79 -0.65 2.44
CA ILE A 29 -1.47 -0.13 2.07
C ILE A 29 -0.41 -0.44 3.12
N ALA A 30 -0.72 -0.33 4.41
CA ALA A 30 0.19 -0.72 5.46
C ALA A 30 0.57 -2.21 5.37
N ILE A 31 -0.40 -3.08 5.07
CA ILE A 31 -0.14 -4.51 4.83
C ILE A 31 0.77 -4.70 3.61
N ALA A 32 0.49 -4.04 2.50
CA ALA A 32 1.30 -4.11 1.27
C ALA A 32 2.73 -3.62 1.51
N PHE A 33 2.89 -2.49 2.19
CA PHE A 33 4.19 -1.94 2.55
C PHE A 33 5.00 -2.89 3.44
N CYS A 34 4.39 -3.44 4.49
CA CYS A 34 5.04 -4.43 5.35
C CYS A 34 5.47 -5.67 4.57
N ALA A 35 4.62 -6.17 3.67
CA ALA A 35 4.92 -7.35 2.86
C ALA A 35 6.04 -7.08 1.84
N ALA A 36 6.06 -5.89 1.23
CA ALA A 36 7.14 -5.46 0.36
C ALA A 36 8.46 -5.32 1.11
N LYS A 37 8.45 -4.72 2.31
CA LYS A 37 9.63 -4.63 3.18
C LYS A 37 10.13 -6.01 3.61
N ALA A 38 9.22 -6.94 3.91
CA ALA A 38 9.61 -8.31 4.23
C ALA A 38 10.30 -9.01 3.05
N LYS A 39 9.78 -8.89 1.82
CA LYS A 39 10.44 -9.39 0.60
C LYS A 39 11.80 -8.73 0.38
N ASP A 40 11.88 -7.40 0.51
CA ASP A 40 13.11 -6.62 0.32
C ASP A 40 14.22 -7.10 1.28
N LEU A 41 13.87 -7.31 2.56
CA LEU A 41 14.77 -7.86 3.57
C LEU A 41 15.13 -9.34 3.30
N LEU A 42 14.20 -10.13 2.78
CA LEU A 42 14.41 -11.53 2.42
C LEU A 42 15.33 -11.67 1.18
N GLY A 43 15.32 -10.68 0.29
CA GLY A 43 16.12 -10.65 -0.94
C GLY A 43 15.64 -11.63 -2.03
N SER A 44 14.51 -12.31 -1.83
CA SER A 44 13.95 -13.29 -2.78
C SER A 44 12.43 -13.39 -2.62
N MET A 45 11.76 -14.13 -3.52
CA MET A 45 10.33 -14.37 -3.43
C MET A 45 10.02 -15.34 -2.28
N PRO A 46 9.10 -14.97 -1.35
CA PRO A 46 8.74 -15.84 -0.24
C PRO A 46 7.95 -17.06 -0.71
N THR A 47 8.20 -18.21 -0.09
CA THR A 47 7.45 -19.47 -0.32
C THR A 47 6.23 -19.60 0.59
N GLU A 48 6.25 -18.94 1.75
CA GLU A 48 5.15 -18.92 2.71
C GLU A 48 5.04 -17.53 3.33
N VAL A 49 3.82 -17.05 3.54
CA VAL A 49 3.56 -15.73 4.12
C VAL A 49 2.54 -15.87 5.25
N LYS A 50 2.96 -15.50 6.47
CA LYS A 50 2.08 -15.44 7.64
C LYS A 50 1.82 -13.99 8.03
N ILE A 51 0.56 -13.56 7.98
CA ILE A 51 0.15 -12.20 8.34
C ILE A 51 -0.49 -12.23 9.72
N ILE A 52 0.05 -11.43 10.65
CA ILE A 52 -0.50 -11.23 11.99
C ILE A 52 -0.78 -9.74 12.15
N ALA A 53 -2.03 -9.39 12.40
CA ALA A 53 -2.47 -8.01 12.57
C ALA A 53 -3.57 -7.93 13.62
N SER A 54 -3.82 -6.73 14.14
CA SER A 54 -4.94 -6.51 15.06
C SER A 54 -6.28 -6.74 14.35
N GLY A 55 -7.32 -7.09 15.12
CA GLY A 55 -8.67 -7.26 14.58
C GLY A 55 -9.20 -6.01 13.85
N ASN A 56 -8.75 -4.82 14.25
CA ASN A 56 -9.11 -3.56 13.59
C ASN A 56 -8.49 -3.45 12.18
N VAL A 57 -7.20 -3.77 12.04
CA VAL A 57 -6.52 -3.77 10.74
C VAL A 57 -7.18 -4.80 9.82
N ILE A 58 -7.44 -6.01 10.33
CA ILE A 58 -8.09 -7.06 9.55
C ILE A 58 -9.49 -6.60 9.12
N LYS A 59 -10.33 -6.09 10.03
CA LYS A 59 -11.68 -5.61 9.72
C LYS A 59 -11.67 -4.54 8.64
N ASN A 60 -10.77 -3.55 8.74
CA ASN A 60 -10.71 -2.43 7.82
C ASN A 60 -10.11 -2.80 6.46
N ALA A 61 -9.24 -3.82 6.39
CA ALA A 61 -8.65 -4.28 5.13
C ALA A 61 -9.45 -5.40 4.43
N LYS A 62 -10.23 -6.19 5.17
CA LYS A 62 -10.81 -7.48 4.72
C LYS A 62 -11.60 -7.42 3.40
N SER A 63 -12.35 -6.35 3.16
CA SER A 63 -13.26 -6.26 2.01
C SER A 63 -13.00 -5.07 1.09
N VAL A 64 -11.93 -4.31 1.37
CA VAL A 64 -11.54 -3.13 0.61
C VAL A 64 -10.84 -3.55 -0.68
N VAL A 65 -11.10 -2.82 -1.76
CA VAL A 65 -10.40 -2.97 -3.04
C VAL A 65 -8.97 -2.49 -2.88
N VAL A 66 -8.01 -3.35 -3.26
CA VAL A 66 -6.60 -3.00 -3.26
C VAL A 66 -6.33 -2.15 -4.50
N PRO A 67 -5.82 -0.91 -4.35
CA PRO A 67 -5.63 -0.01 -5.48
C PRO A 67 -4.79 -0.60 -6.60
N ASN A 68 -5.15 -0.30 -7.85
CA ASN A 68 -4.40 -0.67 -9.06
C ASN A 68 -4.14 -2.18 -9.25
N THR A 69 -4.86 -3.06 -8.54
CA THR A 69 -4.74 -4.53 -8.69
C THR A 69 -5.76 -5.15 -9.65
N GLY A 70 -6.57 -4.34 -10.35
CA GLY A 70 -7.64 -4.85 -11.20
C GLY A 70 -8.81 -5.48 -10.42
N GLY A 71 -9.13 -4.91 -9.24
CA GLY A 71 -10.31 -5.25 -8.46
C GLY A 71 -10.12 -6.30 -7.36
N LEU A 72 -8.88 -6.73 -7.09
CA LEU A 72 -8.60 -7.64 -5.98
C LEU A 72 -8.92 -7.00 -4.63
N ARG A 73 -9.27 -7.82 -3.64
CA ARG A 73 -9.77 -7.35 -2.34
C ARG A 73 -9.13 -8.09 -1.18
N GLY A 74 -9.07 -7.42 -0.04
CA GLY A 74 -8.74 -8.06 1.23
C GLY A 74 -7.25 -8.10 1.56
N VAL A 75 -6.98 -8.65 2.74
CA VAL A 75 -5.65 -8.72 3.37
C VAL A 75 -4.64 -9.49 2.51
N LEU A 76 -5.04 -10.64 1.96
CA LEU A 76 -4.15 -11.48 1.15
C LEU A 76 -3.74 -10.76 -0.13
N SER A 77 -4.71 -10.17 -0.83
CA SER A 77 -4.46 -9.39 -2.05
C SER A 77 -3.53 -8.21 -1.79
N ALA A 78 -3.69 -7.52 -0.65
CA ALA A 78 -2.82 -6.42 -0.27
C ALA A 78 -1.38 -6.87 -0.02
N ALA A 79 -1.18 -7.98 0.70
CA ALA A 79 0.14 -8.54 0.94
C ALA A 79 0.79 -9.03 -0.36
N ALA A 80 0.05 -9.77 -1.19
CA ALA A 80 0.53 -10.24 -2.49
C ALA A 80 0.92 -9.07 -3.40
N ALA A 81 0.11 -8.01 -3.46
CA ALA A 81 0.45 -6.80 -4.20
C ALA A 81 1.74 -6.15 -3.70
N GLY A 82 1.91 -6.04 -2.39
CA GLY A 82 3.15 -5.54 -1.79
C GLY A 82 4.39 -6.37 -2.16
N ILE A 83 4.29 -7.69 -2.04
CA ILE A 83 5.36 -8.63 -2.39
C ILE A 83 5.72 -8.51 -3.88
N VAL A 84 4.72 -8.58 -4.76
CA VAL A 84 4.98 -8.57 -6.21
C VAL A 84 5.54 -7.23 -6.66
N VAL A 85 4.89 -6.12 -6.31
CA VAL A 85 5.30 -4.77 -6.75
C VAL A 85 6.67 -4.38 -6.17
N GLY A 86 6.93 -4.71 -4.90
CA GLY A 86 8.28 -4.68 -4.32
C GLY A 86 8.98 -3.32 -4.32
N LYS A 87 8.25 -2.21 -4.13
CA LYS A 87 8.82 -0.84 -4.08
C LYS A 87 8.59 -0.16 -2.73
N PRO A 88 9.17 -0.67 -1.63
CA PRO A 88 8.88 -0.13 -0.30
C PRO A 88 9.45 1.28 -0.07
N CYS A 89 10.32 1.81 -0.93
CA CYS A 89 10.74 3.22 -0.88
C CYS A 89 9.58 4.21 -1.16
N LEU A 90 8.47 3.75 -1.71
CA LEU A 90 7.30 4.58 -2.00
C LEU A 90 6.30 4.66 -0.83
N GLU A 91 6.59 4.00 0.31
CA GLU A 91 5.77 4.06 1.53
C GLU A 91 4.26 3.86 1.28
N LEU A 92 3.42 4.84 1.62
CA LEU A 92 1.97 4.79 1.44
C LEU A 92 1.52 4.90 -0.02
N GLN A 93 2.47 5.09 -0.93
CA GLN A 93 2.26 5.18 -2.38
C GLN A 93 2.74 3.93 -3.13
N ILE A 94 3.05 2.85 -2.42
CA ILE A 94 3.63 1.63 -3.00
C ILE A 94 2.83 1.01 -4.15
N LEU A 95 1.52 1.24 -4.20
CA LEU A 95 0.64 0.73 -5.26
C LEU A 95 0.19 1.81 -6.25
N ASN A 96 0.83 2.98 -6.31
CA ASN A 96 0.46 4.03 -7.28
C ASN A 96 0.63 3.59 -8.73
N ASP A 97 1.65 2.79 -9.00
CA ASP A 97 2.00 2.34 -10.36
C ASP A 97 2.21 0.83 -10.35
N VAL A 98 1.20 0.11 -10.84
CA VAL A 98 1.17 -1.35 -10.94
C VAL A 98 0.93 -1.69 -12.41
N SER A 99 1.92 -2.28 -13.07
CA SER A 99 1.82 -2.66 -14.48
C SER A 99 0.83 -3.81 -14.68
N ASP A 100 0.38 -4.02 -15.92
CA ASP A 100 -0.54 -5.12 -16.22
C ASP A 100 0.14 -6.49 -16.03
N GLU A 101 1.44 -6.60 -16.28
CA GLU A 101 2.25 -7.79 -15.96
C GLU A 101 2.26 -8.06 -14.46
N GLN A 102 2.49 -7.02 -13.64
CA GLN A 102 2.46 -7.15 -12.18
C GLN A 102 1.08 -7.54 -11.66
N LYS A 103 -0.01 -7.05 -12.28
CA LYS A 103 -1.38 -7.48 -11.92
C LYS A 103 -1.57 -8.97 -12.17
N GLN A 104 -0.98 -9.51 -13.24
CA GLN A 104 -1.03 -10.94 -13.52
C GLN A 104 -0.18 -11.72 -12.50
N GLU A 105 1.05 -11.28 -12.23
CA GLU A 105 1.93 -11.90 -11.22
C GLU A 105 1.28 -11.94 -9.82
N ILE A 106 0.52 -10.92 -9.43
CA ILE A 106 -0.23 -10.92 -8.16
C ILE A 106 -1.26 -12.04 -8.13
N ARG A 107 -1.99 -12.25 -9.24
CA ARG A 107 -2.99 -13.33 -9.34
C ARG A 107 -2.32 -14.69 -9.28
N ASP A 108 -1.19 -14.84 -9.98
CA ASP A 108 -0.44 -16.09 -10.00
C ASP A 108 0.16 -16.40 -8.61
N PHE A 109 0.66 -15.39 -7.90
CA PHE A 109 1.15 -15.53 -6.53
C PHE A 109 0.04 -16.00 -5.58
N LEU A 110 -1.17 -15.44 -5.69
CA LEU A 110 -2.32 -15.83 -4.87
C LEU A 110 -2.86 -17.24 -5.16
N ASN A 111 -2.64 -17.78 -6.37
CA ASN A 111 -3.08 -19.12 -6.74
C ASN A 111 -2.09 -20.22 -6.36
N ASN A 112 -0.81 -19.86 -6.17
CA ASN A 112 0.29 -20.79 -5.93
C ASN A 112 0.77 -20.83 -4.46
N THR A 113 0.08 -20.12 -3.56
CA THR A 113 0.43 -19.98 -2.13
C THR A 113 -0.79 -20.29 -1.27
#